data_AF-A0A4D9E1P9-F1
#
_entry.id   AF-A0A4D9E1P9-F1
#
_cell.length_a   1.000
_cell.length_b   1.000
_cell.length_c   1.000
_cell.angle_alpha   90.00
_cell.angle_beta   90.00
_cell.angle_gamma   90.00
#
_symmetry.space_group_name_H-M   'P 1'
#
loop_
_entity.id
_entity.type
_entity.pdbx_description
1 polymer ?
#
loop_
_entity_poly.entity_id
_entity_poly.type
_entity_poly.pdbx_seq_one_letter_code
_entity_poly.pdbx_strand_id
1 'polypeptide(L)'
;MRKLLVLLLLTLATFCYCERDSKDTLESHGVEGVKVKRETANAFVRRQKRSYPYYERYYEMYKSPMELRKEQCENYAPCDYLSEHVGFHAAYQRYFGRF
;
A
#
# COMPACT_ATOMS: atom_id res chain seq x y z
N MET A 1 19.33 -24.34 -30.13
CA MET A 1 18.97 -23.44 -29.01
C MET A 1 18.27 -22.16 -29.46
N ARG A 2 18.83 -21.38 -30.39
CA ARG A 2 18.25 -20.11 -30.83
C ARG A 2 16.90 -20.23 -31.56
N LYS A 3 16.71 -21.27 -32.38
CA LYS A 3 15.41 -21.55 -33.05
C LYS A 3 14.30 -21.97 -32.07
N LEU A 4 14.66 -22.68 -31.00
CA LEU A 4 13.73 -23.10 -29.94
C LEU A 4 13.26 -21.90 -29.10
N LEU A 5 14.16 -20.96 -28.81
CA LEU A 5 13.81 -19.71 -28.12
C LEU A 5 12.86 -18.84 -28.95
N VAL A 6 13.05 -18.77 -30.27
CA VAL A 6 12.16 -18.00 -31.15
C VAL A 6 10.76 -18.62 -31.21
N LEU A 7 10.67 -19.95 -31.27
CA LEU A 7 9.40 -20.67 -31.21
C LEU A 7 8.67 -20.41 -29.89
N LEU A 8 9.39 -20.42 -28.76
CA LEU A 8 8.82 -20.21 -27.43
C LEU A 8 8.29 -18.77 -27.24
N LEU A 9 9.01 -17.78 -27.76
CA LEU A 9 8.57 -16.38 -27.73
C LEU A 9 7.33 -16.14 -28.60
N LEU A 10 7.24 -16.79 -29.76
CA LEU A 10 6.06 -16.71 -30.64
C LEU A 10 4.82 -17.31 -29.97
N THR A 11 4.95 -18.43 -29.25
CA THR A 11 3.82 -19.05 -28.53
C THR A 11 3.30 -18.21 -27.37
N LEU A 12 4.19 -17.53 -26.64
CA LEU A 12 3.81 -16.62 -25.56
C LEU A 12 3.10 -15.37 -26.10
N ALA A 13 3.57 -14.82 -27.22
CA ALA A 13 2.93 -13.69 -27.86
C ALA A 13 1.49 -14.04 -28.28
N THR A 14 1.26 -15.20 -28.90
CA THR A 14 -0.09 -15.64 -29.29
C THR A 14 -1.02 -15.84 -28.09
N PHE A 15 -0.51 -16.36 -26.97
CA PHE A 15 -1.30 -16.50 -25.74
C PHE A 15 -1.70 -15.13 -25.16
N CYS A 16 -0.79 -14.15 -25.14
CA CYS A 16 -1.08 -12.79 -24.66
C CYS A 16 -2.08 -12.02 -25.54
N TYR A 17 -2.21 -12.35 -26.83
CA TYR A 17 -3.22 -11.72 -27.71
C TYR A 17 -4.61 -12.36 -27.57
N CYS A 18 -4.71 -13.63 -27.17
CA CYS A 18 -5.99 -14.32 -27.01
C CYS A 18 -6.74 -13.95 -25.72
N GLU A 19 -6.07 -13.44 -24.68
CA GLU A 19 -6.76 -12.98 -23.45
C GLU A 19 -7.49 -11.64 -23.60
N ARG A 20 -7.32 -10.93 -24.72
CA ARG A 20 -7.87 -9.57 -24.87
C ARG A 20 -9.31 -9.51 -25.41
N ASP A 21 -9.90 -10.63 -25.79
CA ASP A 21 -11.26 -10.65 -26.37
C ASP A 21 -12.24 -11.53 -25.58
N SER A 22 -12.03 -11.66 -24.27
CA SER A 22 -13.17 -11.87 -23.36
C SER A 22 -13.87 -10.53 -23.21
N LYS A 23 -14.64 -10.14 -24.24
CA LYS A 23 -15.63 -9.09 -24.12
C LYS A 23 -16.46 -9.38 -22.88
N ASP A 24 -16.43 -8.43 -21.97
CA ASP A 24 -17.26 -8.33 -20.79
C ASP A 24 -18.75 -8.32 -21.20
N THR A 25 -19.30 -9.50 -21.49
CA THR A 25 -20.73 -9.75 -21.28
C THR A 25 -20.91 -10.20 -19.83
N LEU A 26 -20.49 -9.34 -18.90
CA LEU A 26 -21.21 -9.25 -17.65
C LEU A 26 -22.50 -8.52 -18.02
N GLU A 27 -23.45 -9.27 -18.58
CA GLU A 27 -24.85 -8.88 -18.54
C GLU A 27 -25.12 -8.52 -17.09
N SER A 28 -25.11 -7.21 -16.81
CA SER A 28 -25.66 -6.63 -15.61
C SER A 28 -27.17 -6.84 -15.72
N HIS A 29 -27.59 -8.10 -15.58
CA HIS A 29 -28.95 -8.48 -15.23
C HIS A 29 -29.34 -7.55 -14.10
N GLY A 30 -30.32 -6.69 -14.40
CA GLY A 30 -30.70 -5.52 -13.62
C GLY A 30 -30.76 -5.80 -12.13
N VAL A 31 -29.65 -5.56 -11.45
CA VAL A 31 -29.73 -5.02 -10.12
C VAL A 31 -29.85 -3.53 -10.39
N GLU A 32 -31.08 -3.05 -10.56
CA GLU A 32 -31.41 -1.74 -10.04
C GLU A 32 -30.95 -1.78 -8.59
N GLY A 33 -29.68 -1.43 -8.35
CA GLY A 33 -29.09 -1.39 -7.03
C GLY A 33 -30.07 -0.61 -6.20
N VAL A 34 -30.59 -1.21 -5.13
CA VAL A 34 -31.58 -0.56 -4.28
C VAL A 34 -30.99 0.79 -3.87
N LYS A 35 -31.39 1.86 -4.57
CA LYS A 35 -30.88 3.20 -4.35
C LYS A 35 -31.61 3.70 -3.12
N VAL A 36 -31.14 3.27 -1.96
CA VAL A 36 -31.64 3.73 -0.68
C VAL A 36 -31.36 5.23 -0.61
N LYS A 37 -32.40 6.04 -0.38
CA LYS A 37 -32.24 7.48 -0.19
C LYS A 37 -31.23 7.74 0.93
N ARG A 38 -30.45 8.81 0.81
CA ARG A 38 -29.42 9.18 1.78
C ARG A 38 -29.99 9.28 3.20
N GLU A 39 -31.23 9.77 3.35
CA GLU A 39 -31.90 9.82 4.66
C GLU A 39 -32.13 8.42 5.24
N THR A 40 -32.63 7.49 4.43
CA THR A 40 -32.89 6.11 4.81
C THR A 40 -31.59 5.36 5.11
N ALA A 41 -30.53 5.57 4.33
CA ALA A 41 -29.22 4.97 4.57
C ALA A 41 -28.62 5.47 5.89
N ASN A 42 -28.74 6.76 6.21
CA ASN A 42 -28.25 7.33 7.47
C ASN A 42 -28.99 6.80 8.71
N ALA A 43 -30.23 6.33 8.56
CA ALA A 43 -30.99 5.75 9.67
C ALA A 43 -30.38 4.41 10.16
N PHE A 44 -29.80 3.62 9.25
CA PHE A 44 -29.24 2.30 9.57
C PHE A 44 -27.70 2.31 9.60
N VAL A 45 -27.06 3.14 8.78
CA VAL A 45 -25.61 3.34 8.76
C VAL A 45 -25.26 4.45 9.76
N ARG A 46 -25.23 4.11 11.04
CA ARG A 46 -24.55 4.95 12.03
C ARG A 46 -23.06 4.88 11.75
N ARG A 47 -22.48 5.93 11.16
CA ARG A 47 -21.01 6.10 11.13
C ARG A 47 -20.55 6.02 12.57
N GLN A 48 -19.89 4.93 12.96
CA GLN A 48 -19.26 4.82 14.27
C GLN A 48 -18.29 6.00 14.35
N LYS A 49 -18.68 7.04 15.10
CA LYS A 49 -17.84 8.20 15.34
C LYS A 49 -16.63 7.62 16.06
N ARG A 50 -15.50 7.44 15.36
CA ARG A 50 -14.24 7.01 15.97
C ARG A 50 -14.05 7.97 17.13
N SER A 51 -14.26 7.52 18.37
CA SER A 51 -14.35 8.42 19.52
C SER A 51 -12.98 8.92 19.98
N TYR A 52 -11.95 8.78 19.15
CA TYR A 52 -10.57 9.02 19.54
C TYR A 52 -9.79 9.93 18.59
N PRO A 53 -10.37 11.03 18.05
CA PRO A 53 -9.52 12.05 17.41
C PRO A 53 -8.50 12.63 18.40
N TYR A 54 -8.81 12.59 19.70
CA TYR A 54 -7.89 13.04 20.75
C TYR A 54 -6.70 12.10 20.95
N TYR A 55 -6.90 10.77 20.86
CA TYR A 55 -5.82 9.81 21.08
C TYR A 55 -4.80 9.90 19.94
N GLU A 56 -5.26 9.89 18.69
CA GLU A 56 -4.40 10.01 17.51
C GLU A 56 -3.58 11.31 17.54
N ARG A 57 -4.22 12.45 17.84
CA ARG A 57 -3.54 13.74 18.04
C ARG A 57 -2.54 13.73 19.21
N TYR A 58 -2.83 12.99 20.28
CA TYR A 58 -1.93 12.91 21.45
C TYR A 58 -0.63 12.16 21.11
N TYR A 59 -0.71 11.07 20.33
CA TYR A 59 0.49 10.37 19.83
C TYR A 59 1.27 11.20 18.81
N GLU A 60 0.58 11.95 17.95
CA GLU A 60 1.25 12.91 17.06
C GLU A 60 2.00 14.01 17.83
N MET A 61 1.50 14.42 18.99
CA MET A 61 2.12 15.48 19.80
C MET A 61 3.30 14.98 20.64
N TYR A 62 3.32 13.71 21.02
CA TYR A 62 4.38 13.12 21.85
C TYR A 62 5.03 11.93 21.14
N LYS A 63 6.08 12.23 20.38
CA LYS A 63 6.89 11.19 19.73
C LYS A 63 7.68 10.41 20.76
N SER A 64 7.72 9.08 20.59
CA SER A 64 8.56 8.24 21.45
C SER A 64 10.05 8.53 21.19
N PRO A 65 10.94 8.27 22.17
CA PRO A 65 12.37 8.38 21.94
C PRO A 65 12.87 7.54 20.76
N MET A 66 12.24 6.39 20.46
CA MET A 66 12.61 5.57 19.30
C MET A 66 12.15 6.21 17.99
N GLU A 67 10.97 6.80 17.97
CA GLU A 67 10.44 7.50 16.80
C GLU A 67 11.29 8.73 16.45
N LEU A 68 11.71 9.50 17.45
CA LEU A 68 12.67 10.61 17.24
C LEU A 68 13.99 10.14 16.63
N ARG A 69 14.51 8.98 17.07
CA ARG A 69 15.73 8.40 16.49
C ARG A 69 15.50 7.91 15.06
N LYS A 70 14.32 7.34 14.77
CA LYS A 70 13.92 6.91 13.43
C LYS A 70 13.85 8.10 12.49
N GLU A 71 13.15 9.16 12.89
CA GLU A 71 13.07 10.41 12.13
C GLU A 71 14.46 11.03 11.93
N GLN A 72 15.34 10.99 12.94
CA GLN A 72 16.71 11.47 12.78
C GLN A 72 17.49 10.69 11.70
N CYS A 73 17.29 9.37 11.60
CA CYS A 73 17.90 8.54 10.56
C CYS A 73 17.31 8.84 9.18
N GLU A 74 15.97 8.92 9.07
CA GLU A 74 15.25 9.22 7.84
C GLU A 74 15.64 10.62 7.30
N ASN A 75 15.84 11.60 8.19
CA ASN A 75 16.31 12.94 7.82
C ASN A 75 17.80 13.00 7.42
N TYR A 76 18.56 11.91 7.59
CA TYR A 76 19.97 11.83 7.22
C TYR A 76 20.17 10.76 6.16
N ALA A 77 20.20 11.19 4.88
CA ALA A 77 20.21 10.31 3.71
C ALA A 77 21.19 9.11 3.78
N PRO A 78 22.42 9.24 4.31
CA PRO A 78 23.32 8.09 4.46
C PRO A 78 22.81 7.03 5.47
N CYS A 79 22.14 7.45 6.54
CA CYS A 79 21.51 6.53 7.49
C CYS A 79 20.25 5.92 6.89
N ASP A 80 19.41 6.73 6.26
CA ASP A 80 18.18 6.30 5.61
C ASP A 80 18.45 5.18 4.58
N TYR A 81 19.35 5.45 3.62
CA TYR A 81 19.75 4.47 2.60
C TYR A 81 20.34 3.19 3.20
N LEU A 82 21.20 3.32 4.23
CA LEU A 82 21.77 2.14 4.87
C LEU A 82 20.69 1.34 5.61
N SER A 83 19.71 2.00 6.20
CA SER A 83 18.64 1.36 6.97
C SER A 83 17.77 0.44 6.11
N GLU A 84 17.62 0.72 4.82
CA GLU A 84 16.92 -0.15 3.87
C GLU A 84 17.62 -1.51 3.69
N HIS A 85 18.94 -1.56 3.91
CA HIS A 85 19.75 -2.75 3.69
C HIS A 85 20.05 -3.53 4.98
N VAL A 86 20.36 -2.84 6.07
CA VAL A 86 20.80 -3.48 7.34
C VAL A 86 19.80 -3.34 8.48
N GLY A 87 18.70 -2.62 8.24
CA GLY A 87 17.72 -2.28 9.26
C GLY A 87 18.10 -1.04 10.07
N PHE A 88 17.07 -0.41 10.65
CA PHE A 88 17.17 0.84 11.41
C PHE A 88 18.20 0.79 12.54
N HIS A 89 18.18 -0.24 13.39
CA HIS A 89 19.04 -0.26 14.58
C HIS A 89 20.54 -0.28 14.24
N ALA A 90 20.94 -1.11 13.27
CA ALA A 90 22.33 -1.19 12.83
C ALA A 90 22.76 0.08 12.08
N ALA A 91 21.91 0.64 11.22
CA ALA A 91 22.19 1.90 10.54
C ALA A 91 22.31 3.07 11.51
N TYR A 92 21.36 3.20 12.44
CA TYR A 92 21.36 4.25 13.46
C TYR A 92 22.61 4.16 14.35
N GLN A 93 22.97 2.96 14.81
CA GLN A 93 24.18 2.77 15.61
C GLN A 93 25.44 3.14 14.84
N ARG A 94 25.51 2.87 13.54
CA ARG A 94 26.68 3.20 12.71
C ARG A 94 26.92 4.71 12.56
N TYR A 95 25.86 5.52 12.48
CA TYR A 95 25.97 6.96 12.26
C TYR A 95 25.82 7.81 13.54
N PHE A 96 25.01 7.35 14.50
CA PHE A 96 24.65 8.09 15.70
C PHE A 96 24.98 7.35 17.00
N GLY A 97 25.46 6.10 16.92
CA GLY A 97 25.98 5.39 18.07
C GLY A 97 27.23 6.08 18.61
N ARG A 98 27.32 6.23 19.93
CA ARG A 98 28.57 6.62 20.59
C ARG A 98 29.40 5.36 20.79
N PHE A 99 30.69 5.43 20.48
CA PHE A 99 31.68 4.41 20.84
C PHE A 99 31.80 4.28 22.35
#